data_AF-A0AAV3XAQ2-F1
#
_entry.id   AF-A0AAV3XAQ2-F1
#
_cell.length_a   1.000
_cell.length_b   1.000
_cell.length_c   1.000
_cell.angle_alpha   90.00
_cell.angle_beta   90.00
_cell.angle_gamma   90.00
#
_symmetry.space_group_name_H-M   'P 1'
#
loop_
_entity.id
_entity.type
_entity.pdbx_description
1 polymer ?
#
loop_
_entity_poly.entity_id
_entity_poly.type
_entity_poly.pdbx_seq_one_letter_code
_entity_poly.pdbx_strand_id
1 'polypeptide(L)' 'MRTESFKVLQTFGLESYSYKMLVQAKSGNRYIVWYPDNLGVDVGQEVLIAGLRHDLAITKVSTYISSCQTNDFS' A
#
# COMPACT_ATOMS: atom_id res chain seq x y z
N MET A 1 -7.01 -15.57 2.17
CA MET A 1 -6.27 -14.29 2.05
C MET A 1 -7.13 -13.21 2.68
N ARG A 2 -6.63 -12.48 3.68
CA ARG A 2 -7.35 -11.35 4.26
C ARG A 2 -6.85 -10.09 3.54
N THR A 3 -7.74 -9.43 2.82
CA THR A 3 -7.48 -8.10 2.25
C THR A 3 -7.87 -7.09 3.32
N GLU A 4 -6.96 -6.17 3.64
CA GLU A 4 -7.20 -5.09 4.59
C GLU A 4 -6.97 -3.74 3.89
N SER A 5 -7.71 -2.72 4.30
CA SER A 5 -7.50 -1.35 3.85
C SER A 5 -6.48 -0.64 4.73
N PHE A 6 -5.61 0.12 4.08
CA PHE A 6 -4.57 0.87 4.75
C PHE A 6 -4.58 2.32 4.28
N LYS A 7 -4.40 3.26 5.20
CA LYS A 7 -4.21 4.66 4.87
C LYS A 7 -2.76 4.91 4.53
N VAL A 8 -2.50 5.52 3.37
CA VAL A 8 -1.16 5.97 2.98
C VAL A 8 -0.81 7.23 3.78
N LEU A 9 0.27 7.15 4.55
CA LEU A 9 0.74 8.25 5.38
C LEU A 9 1.88 9.03 4.71
N GLN A 10 2.70 8.33 3.92
CA GLN A 10 3.84 8.93 3.23
C GLN A 10 4.26 8.04 2.06
N THR A 11 4.67 8.65 0.96
CA THR A 11 5.38 7.98 -0.14
C THR A 11 6.85 8.35 -0.07
N PHE A 12 7.71 7.41 -0.44
CA PHE A 12 9.15 7.61 -0.54
C PHE A 12 9.58 7.47 -1.99
N GLY A 13 10.68 8.14 -2.35
CA GLY A 13 11.23 8.14 -3.70
C GLY A 13 11.59 6.75 -4.24
N LEU A 14 11.84 6.73 -5.55
CA LEU A 14 12.05 5.54 -6.37
C LEU A 14 13.34 4.80 -6.00
N GLU A 15 13.26 3.48 -5.82
CA GLU A 15 14.41 2.58 -5.80
C GLU A 15 14.28 1.61 -6.99
N SER A 16 15.04 1.89 -8.05
CA SER A 16 14.99 1.20 -9.35
C SER A 16 13.63 1.23 -10.06
N TYR A 17 12.72 0.30 -9.76
CA TYR A 17 11.42 0.11 -10.42
C TYR A 17 10.28 -0.02 -9.40
N SER A 18 10.54 0.36 -8.15
CA SER A 18 9.56 0.26 -7.08
C SER A 18 9.68 1.47 -6.17
N TYR A 19 8.54 1.93 -5.69
CA TYR A 19 8.45 2.91 -4.63
C TYR A 19 8.19 2.23 -3.30
N LYS A 20 8.43 2.96 -2.22
CA LYS A 20 8.01 2.58 -0.87
C LYS A 20 6.92 3.52 -0.42
N MET A 21 6.01 3.02 0.41
CA MET A 21 5.06 3.82 1.14
C MET A 21 5.00 3.39 2.60
N LEU A 22 4.75 4.35 3.49
CA LEU A 22 4.33 4.11 4.86
C LEU A 22 2.81 4.08 4.89
N VAL A 23 2.24 2.97 5.36
CA VAL A 23 0.80 2.80 5.47
C VAL A 23 0.38 2.46 6.90
N GLN A 24 -0.86 2.78 7.25
CA GLN A 24 -1.44 2.49 8.56
C GLN A 24 -2.72 1.65 8.42
N ALA A 25 -2.74 0.52 9.13
CA ALA A 25 -3.93 -0.31 9.28
C ALA A 25 -4.96 0.36 10.19
N LYS A 26 -6.21 -0.10 10.15
CA LYS A 26 -7.28 0.36 11.05
C LYS A 26 -6.95 0.14 12.53
N SER A 27 -6.14 -0.86 12.85
CA SER A 27 -5.64 -1.13 14.20
C SER A 27 -4.68 -0.06 14.72
N GLY A 28 -4.19 0.85 13.86
CA GLY A 28 -3.17 1.84 14.17
C GLY A 28 -1.75 1.37 13.85
N ASN A 29 -1.54 0.07 13.62
CA ASN A 29 -0.25 -0.49 13.22
C ASN A 29 0.23 0.11 11.90
N ARG A 30 1.54 0.35 11.80
CA ARG A 30 2.17 0.96 10.63
C ARG A 30 3.11 -0.01 9.95
N TYR A 31 3.15 0.04 8.63
CA TYR A 31 3.94 -0.85 7.79
C TYR A 31 4.62 -0.08 6.66
N ILE A 32 5.82 -0.50 6.29
CA ILE A 32 6.47 -0.04 5.06
C ILE A 32 6.20 -1.08 3.98
N VAL A 33 5.65 -0.65 2.85
CA VAL A 33 5.24 -1.52 1.76
C VAL A 33 5.89 -1.03 0.47
N TRP A 34 6.35 -2.00 -0.33
CA TRP A 34 6.86 -1.77 -1.66
C TRP A 34 5.75 -1.89 -2.69
N TYR A 35 5.77 -1.02 -3.70
CA TYR A 35 4.78 -1.05 -4.77
C TYR A 35 5.41 -0.65 -6.11
N PRO A 36 4.87 -1.16 -7.24
CA PRO A 36 5.37 -0.80 -8.56
C PRO A 36 5.06 0.66 -8.89
N ASP A 37 5.90 1.26 -9.73
CA ASP A 37 5.87 2.67 -10.10
C ASP A 37 4.65 3.10 -10.93
N ASN A 38 4.04 2.16 -11.64
CA ASN A 38 2.89 2.40 -12.49
C ASN A 38 1.54 2.54 -11.74
N LEU A 39 1.53 2.37 -10.42
CA LEU A 39 0.28 2.27 -9.66
C LEU A 39 -0.31 3.62 -9.24
N GLY A 40 0.51 4.68 -9.19
CA GLY A 40 0.07 6.04 -8.84
C GLY A 40 -0.60 6.11 -7.47
N VAL A 41 0.20 6.29 -6.41
CA VAL A 41 -0.29 6.31 -5.02
C VAL A 41 -0.02 7.66 -4.39
N ASP A 42 -1.08 8.27 -3.84
CA ASP A 42 -1.01 9.57 -3.18
C ASP A 42 -1.11 9.46 -1.65
N VAL A 43 -0.51 10.42 -0.95
CA VAL A 43 -0.62 10.53 0.50
C VAL A 43 -2.06 10.88 0.89
N GLY A 44 -2.59 10.16 1.88
CA GLY A 44 -3.98 10.30 2.35
C GLY A 44 -4.95 9.32 1.69
N GLN A 45 -4.56 8.67 0.60
CA GLN A 45 -5.37 7.66 -0.08
C GLN A 45 -5.52 6.39 0.78
N GLU A 46 -6.64 5.70 0.64
CA GLU A 46 -6.79 4.32 1.14
C GLU A 46 -6.43 3.31 0.04
N VAL A 47 -5.59 2.33 0.39
CA VAL A 47 -5.15 1.26 -0.50
C VAL A 47 -5.51 -0.11 0.07
N LEU A 48 -5.86 -1.03 -0.81
CA LEU A 48 -6.09 -2.43 -0.45
C LEU A 48 -4.80 -3.22 -0.70
N ILE A 49 -4.32 -3.89 0.35
CA ILE A 49 -3.08 -4.68 0.28
C ILE A 49 -3.44 -6.12 0.59
N ALA A 50 -3.29 -7.00 -0.40
CA ALA A 50 -3.55 -8.43 -0.25
C ALA A 50 -2.28 -9.18 0.16
N GLY A 51 -2.37 -10.02 1.21
CA GLY A 51 -1.28 -10.96 1.54
C GLY A 51 -0.12 -10.38 2.37
N LEU A 52 -0.35 -9.30 3.14
CA LEU A 52 0.58 -8.88 4.19
C LEU A 52 0.83 -10.02 5.17
N ARG A 53 2.06 -10.55 5.16
CA ARG A 53 2.53 -11.50 6.18
C ARG A 53 3.08 -10.69 7.35
N HIS A 54 2.34 -10.70 8.47
CA HIS A 54 2.69 -9.96 9.69
C HIS A 54 4.07 -10.32 10.25
N ASP A 55 4.58 -11.52 9.96
CA ASP A 55 5.87 -12.04 10.44
C ASP A 55 7.07 -11.54 9.61
N LEU A 56 6.82 -10.80 8.52
CA LEU A 56 7.83 -10.36 7.54
C LEU A 56 7.81 -8.84 7.39
N ALA A 57 7.56 -8.08 8.46
CA ALA A 57 7.54 -6.61 8.45
C ALA A 57 8.86 -5.94 7.99
N ILE A 58 9.90 -6.71 7.63
CA ILE A 58 11.15 -6.24 7.01
C ILE A 58 11.44 -6.91 5.64
N THR A 59 10.62 -7.84 5.14
CA THR A 59 10.93 -8.57 3.90
C THR A 59 9.97 -8.21 2.78
N LYS A 60 10.45 -7.29 1.91
CA LYS A 60 10.12 -7.11 0.49
C LYS A 60 8.78 -7.75 0.05
N VAL A 61 7.68 -7.14 0.43
CA VAL A 61 6.35 -7.60 -0.01
C VAL A 61 6.10 -7.00 -1.40
N SER A 62 6.28 -7.82 -2.43
CA SER A 62 5.83 -7.54 -3.80
C SER A 62 4.33 -7.80 -3.86
N THR A 63 3.51 -6.85 -3.38
CA THR A 63 2.05 -7.02 -3.34
C THR A 63 1.39 -6.27 -4.50
N TYR A 64 0.45 -6.96 -5.15
CA TYR A 64 -0.54 -6.35 -6.05
C TYR A 64 -1.42 -5.37 -5.26
N ILE A 65 -1.26 -4.07 -5.52
CA ILE A 65 -2.21 -3.06 -5.08
C ILE A 65 -3.23 -2.92 -6.21
N SER A 66 -4.51 -3.14 -5.94
CA SER A 66 -5.56 -2.69 -6.85
C SER A 66 -6.04 -1.33 -6.37
N SER A 67 -5.80 -0.28 -7.15
CA SER A 67 -6.42 1.03 -6.93
C SER A 67 -7.94 0.88 -7.09
N CYS A 68 -8.71 0.96 -6.00
CA CYS A 68 -10.15 1.13 -6.10
C CYS A 68 -10.43 2.57 -6.54
N GLN A 69 -10.66 2.77 -7.84
CA GLN A 69 -11.31 3.99 -8.30
C GLN A 69 -12.78 3.92 -7.88
N THR A 70 -13.19 4.79 -6.97
CA THR A 70 -14.61 5.09 -6.72
C THR A 70 -15.13 5.79 -7.96
N ASN A 71 -15.72 5.03 -8.87
CA ASN A 71 -16.55 5.59 -9.93
C ASN A 71 -17.87 6.04 -9.31
N ASP A 72 -17.92 7.30 -8.85
CA ASP A 72 -19.18 8.00 -8.66
C ASP A 72 -19.75 8.31 -10.06
N PHE A 73 -20.55 7.39 -10.60
CA PHE A 73 -21.45 7.71 -11.71
C PHE A 73 -22.76 8.24 -11.12
N SER A 74 -22.92 9.56 -11.21
CA SER A 74 -24.19 10.30 -11.12
C SER A 74 -25.16 9.92 -12.23
#